data_AF-Q8SWP9-F1
#
_entry.id   AF-Q8SWP9-F1
#
_cell.length_a   1.000
_cell.length_b   1.000
_cell.length_c   1.000
_cell.angle_alpha   90.00
_cell.angle_beta   90.00
_cell.angle_gamma   90.00
#
_symmetry.space_group_name_H-M   'P 1'
#
loop_
_entity.id
_entity.type
_entity.pdbx_description
1 polymer ?
#
loop_
_entity_poly.entity_id
_entity_poly.type
_entity_poly.pdbx_seq_one_letter_code
_entity_poly.pdbx_strand_id
1 'polypeptide(L)'
;MDEKIEEIEKLLVKPKEWKYAGEVSARKRPKNSLLAQEEIDFKQGPPLIPFSSKQDDEVEKITLQRIREGTFDNHAYNIREEVDIADEIPEVGDLESNDILALYNEIEGDLMQIVDFGNNGFVPDSEIRMVRETEKPLASRKKPGAKSLDGIKNVTVLKNN
;
A
#
# COMPACT_ATOMS: atom_id res chain seq x y z
N MET A 1 47.69 -7.73 67.31
CA MET A 1 48.10 -7.88 65.89
C MET A 1 47.40 -9.09 65.29
N ASP A 2 47.41 -10.21 66.01
CA ASP A 2 46.83 -11.49 65.57
C ASP A 2 45.32 -11.43 65.29
N GLU A 3 44.53 -10.72 66.11
CA GLU A 3 43.07 -10.55 65.88
C GLU A 3 42.76 -9.88 64.53
N LYS A 4 43.56 -8.87 64.13
CA LYS A 4 43.40 -8.20 62.83
C LYS A 4 43.75 -9.13 61.67
N ILE A 5 44.71 -10.03 61.86
CA ILE A 5 45.12 -11.01 60.85
C ILE A 5 44.01 -12.04 60.67
N GLU A 6 43.45 -12.57 61.77
CA GLU A 6 42.32 -13.51 61.71
C GLU A 6 41.08 -12.91 61.03
N GLU A 7 40.78 -11.63 61.28
CA GLU A 7 39.68 -10.94 60.62
C GLU A 7 39.90 -10.82 59.10
N ILE A 8 41.12 -10.47 58.69
CA ILE A 8 41.50 -10.36 57.28
C ILE A 8 41.44 -11.74 56.60
N GLU A 9 41.96 -12.78 57.23
CA GLU A 9 41.89 -14.15 56.71
C GLU A 9 40.45 -14.61 56.50
N LYS A 10 39.57 -14.33 57.48
CA LYS A 10 38.13 -14.63 57.36
C LYS A 10 37.48 -13.87 56.20
N LEU A 11 37.90 -12.64 55.92
CA LEU A 11 37.38 -11.86 54.78
C LEU A 11 37.87 -12.43 53.44
N LEU A 12 39.12 -12.88 53.38
CA LEU A 12 39.71 -13.43 52.15
C LEU A 12 39.17 -14.81 51.78
N VAL A 13 38.76 -15.61 52.77
CA VAL A 13 38.17 -16.94 52.55
C VAL A 13 36.69 -16.85 52.13
N LYS A 14 36.00 -15.76 52.46
CA LYS A 14 34.58 -15.56 52.09
C LYS A 14 34.41 -15.47 50.57
N PRO A 15 33.25 -15.92 50.04
CA PRO A 15 32.95 -15.74 48.62
C PRO A 15 32.92 -14.25 48.28
N LYS A 16 33.50 -13.91 47.12
CA LYS A 16 33.52 -12.53 46.62
C LYS A 16 32.09 -12.02 46.44
N GLU A 17 31.86 -10.76 46.81
CA GLU A 17 30.61 -10.09 46.48
C GLU A 17 30.43 -10.02 44.96
N TRP A 18 29.17 -9.98 44.52
CA TRP A 18 28.85 -9.94 43.09
C TRP A 18 29.53 -8.77 42.36
N LYS A 19 29.76 -7.63 43.04
CA LYS A 19 30.43 -6.46 42.47
C LYS A 19 31.89 -6.74 42.07
N TYR A 20 32.55 -7.66 42.77
CA TYR A 20 33.95 -8.05 42.53
C TYR A 20 34.08 -9.33 41.71
N ALA A 21 32.96 -9.94 41.32
CA ALA A 21 32.93 -11.10 40.44
C ALA A 21 32.85 -10.66 38.98
N GLY A 22 33.63 -11.29 38.10
CA GLY A 22 33.42 -11.17 36.65
C GLY A 22 32.13 -11.88 36.22
N GLU A 23 31.56 -11.48 35.09
CA GLU A 23 30.45 -12.17 34.41
C GLU A 23 29.23 -12.45 35.30
N VAL A 24 28.65 -11.39 35.85
CA VAL A 24 27.49 -11.47 36.74
C VAL A 24 26.18 -11.47 35.94
N SER A 25 25.52 -12.63 35.92
CA SER A 25 24.15 -12.74 35.41
C SER A 25 23.13 -12.07 36.35
N ALA A 26 21.95 -11.72 35.82
CA ALA A 26 20.88 -11.08 36.59
C ALA A 26 20.42 -11.88 37.83
N ARG A 27 20.58 -13.22 37.83
CA ARG A 27 20.22 -14.09 38.96
C ARG A 27 21.26 -14.11 40.09
N LYS A 28 22.51 -13.76 39.79
CA LYS A 28 23.64 -13.79 40.74
C LYS A 28 23.77 -12.49 41.55
N ARG A 29 23.02 -11.45 41.21
CA ARG A 29 23.00 -10.16 41.92
C ARG A 29 21.60 -9.87 42.50
N PRO A 30 21.49 -9.10 43.59
CA PRO A 30 20.20 -8.68 44.13
C PRO A 30 19.38 -7.85 43.12
N LYS A 31 18.06 -7.89 43.26
CA LYS A 31 17.14 -7.11 42.41
C LYS A 31 17.43 -5.61 42.56
N ASN A 32 17.40 -4.86 41.45
CA ASN A 32 17.65 -3.41 41.38
C ASN A 32 19.03 -2.94 41.89
N SER A 33 19.98 -3.86 42.16
CA SER A 33 21.31 -3.53 42.66
C SER A 33 22.14 -2.62 41.74
N LEU A 34 21.90 -2.66 40.43
CA LEU A 34 22.54 -1.76 39.47
C LEU A 34 22.12 -0.30 39.63
N LEU A 35 20.89 -0.03 40.09
CA LEU A 35 20.40 1.34 40.27
C LEU A 35 20.99 2.01 41.50
N ALA A 36 21.34 1.20 42.51
CA ALA A 36 21.96 1.67 43.75
C ALA A 36 23.49 1.78 43.64
N GLN A 37 24.09 1.39 42.51
CA GLN A 37 25.52 1.50 42.27
C GLN A 37 25.78 2.81 41.51
N GLU A 38 26.42 3.77 42.18
CA GLU A 38 26.60 5.13 41.62
C GLU A 38 27.66 5.19 40.53
N GLU A 39 28.67 4.31 40.57
CA GLU A 39 29.83 4.36 39.66
C GLU A 39 29.95 3.04 38.88
N ILE A 40 29.30 2.97 37.71
CA ILE A 40 29.53 1.92 36.70
C ILE A 40 29.88 2.60 35.38
N ASP A 41 31.15 2.50 35.00
CA ASP A 41 31.61 2.99 33.71
C ASP A 41 31.29 1.97 32.60
N PHE A 42 30.58 2.42 31.57
CA PHE A 42 30.30 1.63 30.39
C PHE A 42 30.38 2.48 29.12
N LYS A 43 30.73 1.85 28.01
CA LYS A 43 30.71 2.49 26.69
C LYS A 43 29.26 2.51 26.18
N GLN A 44 28.76 3.71 25.90
CA GLN A 44 27.48 3.88 25.22
C GLN A 44 27.69 3.68 23.70
N GLY A 45 26.71 3.05 23.05
CA GLY A 45 26.64 3.04 21.58
C GLY A 45 26.42 4.46 21.03
N PRO A 46 26.51 4.65 19.70
CA PRO A 46 26.21 5.94 19.08
C PRO A 46 24.80 6.39 19.49
N PRO A 47 24.62 7.68 19.85
CA PRO A 47 23.31 8.18 20.21
C PRO A 47 22.39 8.10 19.00
N LEU A 48 21.15 7.68 19.21
CA LEU A 48 20.06 7.95 18.29
C LEU A 48 19.79 9.45 18.39
N ILE A 49 20.33 10.23 17.47
CA ILE A 49 20.11 11.68 17.43
C ILE A 49 18.70 11.89 16.90
N PRO A 50 17.74 12.37 17.71
CA PRO A 50 16.42 12.72 17.20
C PRO A 50 16.56 13.89 16.22
N PHE A 51 15.66 13.96 15.24
CA PHE A 51 15.60 15.14 14.38
C PHE A 51 15.38 16.39 15.24
N SER A 52 16.15 17.43 14.94
CA SER A 52 15.92 18.73 15.54
C SER A 52 14.65 19.35 14.97
N SER A 53 13.97 20.21 15.74
CA SER A 53 12.78 20.93 15.26
C SER A 53 13.02 21.68 13.93
N LYS A 54 14.25 22.16 13.67
CA LYS A 54 14.60 22.78 12.39
C LYS A 54 14.60 21.81 11.20
N GLN A 55 15.02 20.57 11.44
CA GLN A 55 15.02 19.53 10.42
C GLN A 55 13.58 19.08 10.12
N ASP A 56 12.72 19.02 11.14
CA ASP A 56 11.31 18.72 10.95
C ASP A 56 10.61 19.79 10.08
N ASP A 57 10.86 21.08 10.35
CA ASP A 57 10.32 22.18 9.54
C ASP A 57 10.80 22.12 8.08
N GLU A 58 12.03 21.67 7.84
CA GLU A 58 12.60 21.51 6.50
C GLU A 58 11.93 20.35 5.75
N VAL A 59 11.76 19.20 6.44
CA VAL A 59 11.06 18.04 5.91
C VAL A 59 9.62 18.40 5.55
N GLU A 60 8.93 19.15 6.40
CA GLU A 60 7.56 19.60 6.15
C GLU A 60 7.48 20.47 4.89
N LYS A 61 8.36 21.46 4.76
CA LYS A 61 8.40 22.35 3.58
C LYS A 61 8.63 21.58 2.28
N ILE A 62 9.60 20.67 2.27
CA ILE A 62 9.90 19.83 1.10
C ILE A 62 8.71 18.94 0.75
N THR A 63 8.06 18.36 1.76
CA THR A 63 6.89 17.49 1.57
C THR A 63 5.72 18.28 0.97
N LEU A 64 5.41 19.46 1.50
CA LEU A 64 4.38 20.34 0.97
C LEU A 64 4.68 20.79 -0.47
N GLN A 65 5.94 21.09 -0.78
CA GLN A 65 6.35 21.43 -2.14
C GLN A 65 6.11 20.26 -3.11
N ARG A 66 6.54 19.05 -2.77
CA ARG A 66 6.38 17.86 -3.63
C ARG A 66 4.91 17.49 -3.86
N ILE A 67 4.06 17.65 -2.84
CA ILE A 67 2.62 17.45 -2.98
C ILE A 67 2.03 18.46 -3.97
N ARG A 68 2.42 19.74 -3.90
CA ARG A 68 1.96 20.78 -4.85
C ARG A 68 2.43 20.52 -6.27
N GLU A 69 3.66 20.04 -6.42
CA GLU A 69 4.27 19.73 -7.73
C GLU A 69 3.79 18.38 -8.30
N GLY A 70 3.13 17.54 -7.50
CA GLY A 70 2.66 16.22 -7.92
C GLY A 70 3.79 15.22 -8.20
N THR A 71 4.99 15.49 -7.70
CA THR A 71 6.18 14.66 -7.94
C THR A 71 6.26 13.54 -6.90
N PHE A 72 5.74 12.37 -7.26
CA PHE A 72 5.75 11.18 -6.41
C PHE A 72 6.64 10.10 -7.00
N ASP A 73 7.45 9.47 -6.14
CA ASP A 73 8.31 8.33 -6.53
C ASP A 73 7.55 6.99 -6.50
N ASN A 74 6.23 7.03 -6.73
CA ASN A 74 5.39 5.84 -6.70
C ASN A 74 5.70 4.92 -7.88
N HIS A 75 5.65 3.61 -7.64
CA HIS A 75 5.80 2.62 -8.72
C HIS A 75 4.62 2.72 -9.71
N ALA A 76 4.93 2.85 -11.01
CA ALA A 76 3.93 2.85 -12.07
C ALA A 76 3.56 1.41 -12.48
N TYR A 77 2.27 1.08 -12.44
CA TYR A 77 1.79 -0.21 -12.93
C TYR A 77 1.75 -0.21 -14.46
N ASN A 78 2.44 -1.16 -15.09
CA ASN A 78 2.30 -1.43 -16.52
C ASN A 78 1.04 -2.27 -16.73
N ILE A 79 -0.12 -1.61 -16.76
CA ILE A 79 -1.37 -2.27 -17.14
C ILE A 79 -1.28 -2.55 -18.63
N ARG A 80 -1.25 -3.84 -18.99
CA ARG A 80 -1.49 -4.24 -20.37
C ARG A 80 -2.99 -4.06 -20.57
N GLU A 81 -3.37 -3.16 -21.46
CA GLU A 81 -4.71 -3.18 -22.02
C GLU A 81 -4.82 -4.49 -22.81
N GLU A 82 -5.30 -5.54 -22.14
CA GLU A 82 -5.94 -6.62 -22.85
C GLU A 82 -7.14 -5.96 -23.54
N VAL A 83 -7.01 -5.78 -24.85
CA VAL A 83 -8.14 -5.40 -25.67
C VAL A 83 -9.05 -6.61 -25.59
N ASP A 84 -9.99 -6.57 -24.64
CA ASP A 84 -11.16 -7.41 -24.68
C ASP A 84 -11.82 -7.08 -26.00
N ILE A 85 -11.53 -7.90 -27.02
CA ILE A 85 -12.34 -7.97 -28.21
C ILE A 85 -13.66 -8.43 -27.66
N ALA A 86 -14.55 -7.49 -27.34
CA ALA A 86 -15.91 -7.80 -26.97
C ALA A 86 -16.40 -8.76 -28.05
N ASP A 87 -16.66 -10.01 -27.67
CA ASP A 87 -17.40 -10.92 -28.52
C ASP A 87 -18.62 -10.14 -29.00
N GLU A 88 -18.80 -10.08 -30.32
CA GLU A 88 -19.92 -9.37 -30.95
C GLU A 88 -21.18 -9.68 -30.13
N ILE A 89 -21.74 -8.67 -29.46
CA ILE A 89 -23.00 -8.82 -28.74
C ILE A 89 -23.96 -9.37 -29.79
N PRO A 90 -24.50 -10.59 -29.64
CA PRO A 90 -25.45 -11.09 -30.61
C PRO A 90 -26.60 -10.11 -30.62
N GLU A 91 -26.99 -9.60 -31.80
CA GLU A 91 -28.16 -8.73 -31.96
C GLU A 91 -29.35 -9.43 -31.30
N VAL A 92 -29.67 -9.03 -30.07
CA VAL A 92 -30.88 -9.44 -29.39
C VAL A 92 -31.97 -8.67 -30.10
N GLY A 93 -32.61 -9.33 -31.06
CA GLY A 93 -33.73 -8.78 -31.82
C GLY A 93 -34.77 -8.18 -30.88
N ASP A 94 -35.38 -7.08 -31.33
CA ASP A 94 -36.39 -6.25 -30.66
C ASP A 94 -37.59 -7.04 -30.11
N LEU A 95 -37.38 -7.84 -29.08
CA LEU A 95 -38.42 -8.59 -28.39
C LEU A 95 -38.82 -7.81 -27.15
N GLU A 96 -39.84 -6.98 -27.37
CA GLU A 96 -40.82 -6.52 -26.38
C GLU A 96 -40.25 -5.78 -25.16
N SER A 97 -39.54 -4.69 -25.45
CA SER A 97 -39.03 -3.73 -24.44
C SER A 97 -40.12 -2.86 -23.80
N ASN A 98 -41.41 -3.03 -24.13
CA ASN A 98 -42.47 -2.15 -23.63
C ASN A 98 -42.71 -2.33 -22.12
N ASP A 99 -42.69 -3.56 -21.63
CA ASP A 99 -42.86 -3.84 -20.20
C ASP A 99 -41.66 -3.35 -19.40
N ILE A 100 -40.46 -3.47 -19.97
CA ILE A 100 -39.21 -2.98 -19.39
C ILE A 100 -39.21 -1.44 -19.36
N LEU A 101 -39.59 -0.78 -20.45
CA LEU A 101 -39.71 0.68 -20.52
C LEU A 101 -40.80 1.20 -19.57
N ALA A 102 -41.93 0.51 -19.45
CA ALA A 102 -42.99 0.84 -18.50
C ALA A 102 -42.47 0.75 -17.05
N LEU A 103 -41.74 -0.32 -16.73
CA LEU A 103 -41.12 -0.50 -15.41
C LEU A 103 -40.09 0.60 -15.10
N TYR A 104 -39.25 0.99 -16.07
CA TYR A 104 -38.31 2.10 -15.88
C TYR A 104 -39.02 3.43 -15.59
N ASN A 105 -40.09 3.73 -16.31
CA ASN A 105 -40.88 4.95 -16.10
C ASN A 105 -41.59 4.95 -14.74
N GLU A 106 -42.07 3.80 -14.28
CA GLU A 106 -42.69 3.65 -12.95
C GLU A 106 -41.66 3.90 -11.84
N ILE A 107 -40.49 3.27 -11.92
CA ILE A 107 -39.39 3.47 -10.96
C ILE A 107 -38.95 4.93 -10.93
N GLU A 108 -38.86 5.61 -12.08
CA GLU A 108 -38.49 7.04 -12.13
C GLU A 108 -39.55 7.95 -11.50
N GLY A 109 -40.84 7.63 -11.70
CA GLY A 109 -41.95 8.33 -11.06
C GLY A 109 -41.94 8.20 -9.54
N ASP A 110 -41.67 6.99 -9.02
CA ASP A 110 -41.54 6.74 -7.59
C ASP A 110 -40.32 7.46 -6.99
N LEU A 111 -39.19 7.46 -7.69
CA LEU A 111 -38.00 8.19 -7.25
C LEU A 111 -38.25 9.70 -7.20
N MET A 112 -38.99 10.27 -8.17
CA MET A 112 -39.40 11.68 -8.13
C MET A 112 -40.31 12.01 -6.95
N GLN A 113 -41.14 11.06 -6.49
CA GLN A 113 -42.01 11.25 -5.33
C GLN A 113 -41.27 11.08 -4.00
N ILE A 114 -40.26 10.20 -3.97
CA ILE A 114 -39.43 9.94 -2.78
C ILE A 114 -38.42 11.07 -2.58
N VAL A 115 -37.90 11.65 -3.66
CA VAL A 115 -36.92 12.71 -3.59
C VAL A 115 -37.63 14.07 -3.56
N ASP A 116 -37.84 14.60 -2.35
CA ASP A 116 -38.24 15.99 -2.12
C ASP A 116 -37.14 16.96 -2.61
N PHE A 117 -36.99 17.13 -3.92
CA PHE A 117 -36.04 18.08 -4.52
C PHE A 117 -36.30 19.53 -4.08
N GLY A 118 -37.50 19.82 -3.56
CA GLY A 118 -37.88 21.13 -3.02
C GLY A 118 -37.53 21.38 -1.55
N ASN A 119 -37.21 20.36 -0.75
CA ASN A 119 -37.04 20.55 0.70
C ASN A 119 -35.57 20.58 1.16
N ASN A 120 -34.63 20.07 0.36
CA ASN A 120 -33.20 20.03 0.70
C ASN A 120 -32.32 21.00 -0.09
N GLY A 121 -32.91 21.95 -0.82
CA GLY A 121 -32.17 23.06 -1.44
C GLY A 121 -31.13 22.67 -2.49
N PHE A 122 -31.21 21.44 -3.04
CA PHE A 122 -30.28 20.97 -4.06
C PHE A 122 -31.02 20.76 -5.37
N VAL A 123 -31.06 21.82 -6.18
CA VAL A 123 -31.35 21.72 -7.61
C VAL A 123 -30.01 21.47 -8.30
N PRO A 124 -29.77 20.31 -8.93
CA PRO A 124 -28.57 20.14 -9.72
C PRO A 124 -28.66 21.04 -10.97
N ASP A 125 -27.77 22.03 -11.10
CA ASP A 125 -27.59 22.89 -12.30
C ASP A 125 -27.03 22.11 -13.52
N SER A 126 -27.32 20.82 -13.61
CA SER A 126 -26.77 19.96 -14.64
C SER A 126 -27.71 19.93 -15.84
N GLU A 127 -27.44 20.75 -16.85
CA GLU A 127 -28.03 20.55 -18.18
C GLU A 127 -27.61 19.16 -18.70
N ILE A 128 -28.57 18.23 -18.78
CA ILE A 128 -28.36 16.91 -19.36
C ILE A 128 -28.06 17.08 -20.85
N ARG A 129 -26.79 17.06 -21.22
CA ARG A 129 -26.37 17.01 -22.63
C ARG A 129 -26.44 15.57 -23.12
N MET A 130 -27.50 15.26 -23.85
CA MET A 130 -27.59 14.06 -24.67
C MET A 130 -26.49 14.09 -25.74
N VAL A 131 -25.41 13.33 -25.53
CA VAL A 131 -24.37 13.15 -26.54
C VAL A 131 -24.93 12.24 -27.63
N ARG A 132 -25.26 12.81 -28.80
CA ARG A 132 -25.47 12.02 -30.00
C ARG A 132 -24.10 11.61 -30.53
N GLU A 133 -23.77 10.34 -30.39
CA GLU A 133 -22.61 9.77 -31.06
C GLU A 133 -22.79 9.94 -32.57
N THR A 134 -21.89 10.73 -33.19
CA THR A 134 -21.76 10.77 -34.63
C THR A 134 -20.76 9.70 -35.00
N GLU A 135 -21.24 8.62 -35.61
CA GLU A 135 -20.41 7.56 -36.15
C GLU A 135 -19.37 8.16 -37.12
N LYS A 136 -18.09 8.12 -36.74
CA LYS A 136 -17.00 8.33 -37.68
C LYS A 136 -16.78 7.01 -38.44
N PRO A 137 -16.64 7.03 -39.78
CA PRO A 137 -16.45 5.80 -40.53
C PRO A 137 -15.14 5.13 -40.12
N LEU A 138 -15.26 3.89 -39.67
CA LEU A 138 -14.17 3.04 -39.22
C LEU A 138 -13.16 2.87 -40.37
N ALA A 139 -11.93 3.36 -40.19
CA ALA A 139 -10.85 3.12 -41.13
C ALA A 139 -10.66 1.61 -41.33
N SER A 140 -10.73 1.16 -42.59
CA SER A 140 -10.60 -0.25 -42.99
C SER A 140 -9.33 -0.89 -42.40
N ARG A 141 -9.46 -1.68 -41.33
CA ARG A 141 -8.39 -2.51 -40.79
C ARG A 141 -8.08 -3.61 -41.82
N LYS A 142 -6.91 -3.53 -42.47
CA LYS A 142 -6.39 -4.64 -43.28
C LYS A 142 -6.18 -5.84 -42.37
N LYS A 143 -6.87 -6.95 -42.65
CA LYS A 143 -6.63 -8.26 -42.02
C LYS A 143 -5.16 -8.64 -42.24
N PRO A 144 -4.36 -8.95 -41.21
CA PRO A 144 -3.04 -9.54 -41.44
C PRO A 144 -3.25 -10.94 -42.03
N GLY A 145 -2.94 -11.11 -43.32
CA GLY A 145 -2.97 -12.42 -43.96
C GLY A 145 -2.00 -13.36 -43.26
N ALA A 146 -2.50 -14.47 -42.71
CA ALA A 146 -1.67 -15.51 -42.12
C ALA A 146 -0.68 -16.03 -43.17
N LYS A 147 0.61 -15.82 -42.95
CA LYS A 147 1.66 -16.35 -43.82
C LYS A 147 1.79 -17.85 -43.56
N SER A 148 1.74 -18.66 -44.61
CA SER A 148 1.93 -20.11 -44.51
C SER A 148 3.24 -20.45 -43.79
N LEU A 149 3.17 -21.40 -42.85
CA LEU A 149 4.30 -21.90 -42.06
C LEU A 149 5.14 -22.93 -42.83
N ASP A 150 4.76 -23.27 -44.07
CA ASP A 150 5.45 -24.27 -44.91
C ASP A 150 6.92 -23.92 -45.22
N GLY A 151 7.35 -22.66 -45.01
CA GLY A 151 8.70 -22.18 -45.30
C GLY A 151 9.63 -22.03 -44.10
N ILE A 152 9.18 -22.28 -42.88
CA ILE A 152 9.99 -22.06 -41.66
C ILE A 152 10.89 -23.27 -41.41
N LYS A 153 12.21 -23.07 -41.48
CA LYS A 153 13.18 -24.11 -41.11
C LYS A 153 13.01 -24.46 -39.62
N ASN A 154 12.99 -25.76 -39.32
CA ASN A 154 12.79 -26.37 -38.00
C ASN A 154 11.33 -26.57 -37.56
N VAL A 155 10.35 -26.49 -38.47
CA VAL A 155 8.96 -26.92 -38.20
C VAL A 155 8.55 -27.94 -39.25
N THR A 156 8.01 -29.08 -38.82
CA THR A 156 7.40 -30.08 -39.73
C THR A 156 5.89 -30.06 -39.54
N VAL A 157 5.15 -29.64 -40.56
CA VAL A 157 3.68 -29.67 -40.56
C VAL A 157 3.23 -31.06 -41.01
N LEU A 158 2.61 -31.83 -40.12
CA LEU A 158 2.03 -33.13 -40.48
C LEU A 158 0.74 -32.90 -41.27
N LYS A 159 0.73 -33.30 -42.55
CA LYS A 159 -0.48 -33.31 -43.38
C LYS A 159 -1.21 -34.62 -43.12
N ASN A 160 -2.40 -34.54 -42.54
CA ASN A 160 -3.28 -35.69 -42.42
C ASN A 160 -3.91 -35.95 -43.80
N ASN A 161 -3.69 -37.15 -44.34
CA ASN A 161 -4.38 -37.64 -45.54
C ASN A 161 -5.82 -38.03 -45.22
#